data_AF-A0A7W7F7P2-F1
#
_entry.id   AF-A0A7W7F7P2-F1
#
_cell.length_a   1.000
_cell.length_b   1.000
_cell.length_c   1.000
_cell.angle_alpha   90.00
_cell.angle_beta   90.00
_cell.angle_gamma   90.00
#
_symmetry.space_group_name_H-M   'P 1'
#
loop_
_entity.id
_entity.type
_entity.pdbx_description
1 polymer ?
#
loop_
_entity_poly.entity_id
_entity_poly.type
_entity_poly.pdbx_seq_one_letter_code
_entity_poly.pdbx_strand_id
1 'polypeptide(L)'
;MSAHDGLPLRLACYAAGAAALSLAGPALWAVTGAVAATAAIAAGVCFAVADVLFSTHRLARRAFAATAYHKAEVAALSARVAGLEARRPAAEPAPPIIEKPDVSLETANNLLQFAAHVSARCGRQAEPEIESGRTDAPEGDPISDAQIELHLQPIVGISDRRVLHYEALTRLRSRTGTLMMPAEFLPVARASGRAAELDTRQLSSIVGLCHRIGDRHMETRLFCNLSGDSLQSAAFRASLAGFARAQKALSPRIVFEIDAATATALSAEAVADLRGVEAMGFAFSVDNVALGDIARLQGIFRRPGFLKMEAAMLADADPNVLKALARGGTQVIATHVETEQHALSVRRSGVELGQGFLFGKPRPARMDDSARRAA
;
A
#
# COMPACT_ATOMS: atom_id res chain seq x y z
N MET A 1 15.26 15.46 9.79
CA MET A 1 14.73 15.62 11.17
C MET A 1 14.19 14.29 11.65
N SER A 2 14.81 13.80 12.72
CA SER A 2 14.65 12.45 13.28
C SER A 2 13.27 12.25 13.92
N ALA A 3 12.82 11.00 13.97
CA ALA A 3 11.58 10.56 14.61
C ALA A 3 11.50 10.83 16.14
N HIS A 4 12.48 11.55 16.71
CA HIS A 4 12.55 11.93 18.11
C HIS A 4 11.85 13.25 18.46
N ASP A 5 11.50 14.10 17.49
CA ASP A 5 11.02 15.47 17.80
C ASP A 5 9.54 15.55 18.23
N GLY A 6 8.76 14.47 18.08
CA GLY A 6 7.32 14.44 18.44
C GLY A 6 7.01 13.86 19.83
N LEU A 7 7.95 13.12 20.43
CA LEU A 7 7.80 12.56 21.77
C LEU A 7 7.73 13.64 22.88
N PRO A 8 8.56 14.71 22.87
CA PRO A 8 8.53 15.72 23.93
C PRO A 8 7.25 16.57 23.88
N LEU A 9 6.70 16.86 22.70
CA LEU A 9 5.46 17.61 22.57
C LEU A 9 4.25 16.82 23.09
N ARG A 10 4.23 15.51 22.85
CA ARG A 10 3.17 14.60 23.33
C ARG A 10 3.21 14.45 24.85
N LEU A 11 4.40 14.29 25.42
CA LEU A 11 4.59 14.25 26.88
C LEU A 11 4.24 15.59 27.53
N ALA A 12 4.57 16.72 26.90
CA ALA A 12 4.22 18.06 27.38
C ALA A 12 2.70 18.31 27.36
N CYS A 13 1.98 17.91 26.29
CA CYS A 13 0.52 18.06 26.23
C CYS A 13 -0.21 17.14 27.21
N TYR A 14 0.25 15.90 27.40
CA TYR A 14 -0.31 14.98 28.40
C TYR A 14 -0.02 15.45 29.83
N ALA A 15 1.19 15.95 30.11
CA ALA A 15 1.55 16.51 31.41
C ALA A 15 0.78 17.80 31.72
N ALA A 16 0.59 18.68 30.74
CA ALA A 16 -0.22 19.89 30.88
C ALA A 16 -1.71 19.57 31.12
N GLY A 17 -2.27 18.57 30.41
CA GLY A 17 -3.64 18.11 30.63
C GLY A 17 -3.85 17.47 32.00
N ALA A 18 -2.90 16.65 32.46
CA ALA A 18 -2.95 16.03 33.78
C ALA A 18 -2.77 17.05 34.92
N ALA A 19 -1.89 18.05 34.74
CA ALA A 19 -1.70 19.15 35.68
C ALA A 19 -2.95 20.05 35.77
N ALA A 20 -3.60 20.34 34.64
CA ALA A 20 -4.85 21.11 34.61
C ALA A 20 -6.00 20.38 35.32
N LEU A 21 -6.12 19.05 35.15
CA LEU A 21 -7.11 18.25 35.89
C LEU A 21 -6.81 18.19 37.40
N SER A 22 -5.54 18.11 37.78
CA SER A 22 -5.12 18.00 39.18
C SER A 22 -5.26 19.32 39.95
N LEU A 23 -5.06 20.46 39.27
CA LEU A 23 -5.21 21.79 39.86
C LEU A 23 -6.68 22.25 39.94
N ALA A 24 -7.54 21.78 39.03
CA ALA A 24 -8.97 22.14 39.01
C ALA A 24 -9.86 21.17 39.81
N GLY A 25 -9.39 19.95 40.09
CA GLY A 25 -10.14 18.87 40.76
C GLY A 25 -10.77 19.25 42.11
N PRO A 26 -10.06 19.95 43.02
CA PRO A 26 -10.63 20.32 44.33
C PRO A 26 -11.67 21.45 44.25
N ALA A 27 -11.58 22.35 43.26
CA ALA A 27 -12.52 23.46 43.08
C ALA A 27 -13.80 23.05 42.32
N LEU A 28 -13.71 22.04 41.45
CA LEU A 28 -14.84 21.49 40.70
C LEU A 28 -15.78 20.60 41.54
N TRP A 29 -15.34 20.12 42.71
CA TRP A 29 -16.20 19.38 43.64
C TRP A 29 -17.15 20.29 44.47
N ALA A 30 -16.91 21.60 44.47
CA ALA A 30 -17.68 22.57 45.26
C ALA A 30 -18.73 23.35 44.45
N VAL A 31 -18.82 23.16 43.13
CA VAL A 31 -19.78 23.89 42.28
C VAL A 31 -20.62 22.90 41.47
N THR A 32 -21.93 23.08 41.58
CA THR A 32 -23.02 22.28 41.05
C THR A 32 -22.81 21.69 39.65
N GLY A 33 -23.38 20.50 39.41
CA GLY A 33 -23.14 19.61 38.26
C GLY A 33 -23.27 20.19 36.85
N ALA A 34 -23.80 21.41 36.69
CA ALA A 34 -23.80 22.11 35.41
C ALA A 34 -22.38 22.50 34.95
N VAL A 35 -21.50 22.94 35.86
CA VAL A 35 -20.11 23.33 35.50
C VAL A 35 -19.27 22.12 35.10
N ALA A 36 -19.42 21.00 35.81
CA ALA A 36 -18.77 19.73 35.47
C ALA A 36 -19.25 19.17 34.11
N ALA A 37 -20.55 19.25 33.83
CA ALA A 37 -21.10 18.86 32.52
C ALA A 37 -20.55 19.74 31.39
N THR A 38 -20.42 21.05 31.62
CA THR A 38 -19.91 21.99 30.62
C THR A 38 -18.42 21.76 30.35
N ALA A 39 -17.63 21.46 31.38
CA ALA A 39 -16.22 21.11 31.25
C ALA A 39 -16.01 19.78 30.50
N ALA A 40 -16.86 18.78 30.74
CA ALA A 40 -16.80 17.50 30.02
C ALA A 40 -17.16 17.65 28.54
N ILE A 41 -18.17 18.47 28.22
CA ILE A 41 -18.55 18.80 26.84
C ILE A 41 -17.40 19.55 26.15
N ALA A 42 -16.79 20.55 26.81
CA ALA A 42 -15.65 21.28 26.27
C ALA A 42 -14.45 20.36 26.00
N ALA A 43 -14.14 19.43 26.90
CA ALA A 43 -13.10 18.43 26.69
C ALA A 43 -13.42 17.50 25.49
N GLY A 44 -14.66 17.03 25.38
CA GLY A 44 -15.12 16.20 24.26
C GLY A 44 -15.02 16.93 22.91
N VAL A 45 -15.37 18.22 22.87
CA VAL A 45 -15.21 19.06 21.67
C VAL A 45 -13.72 19.24 21.32
N CYS A 46 -12.85 19.47 22.30
CA CYS A 46 -11.41 19.55 22.06
C CYS A 46 -10.84 18.24 21.49
N PHE A 47 -11.28 17.08 21.98
CA PHE A 47 -10.88 15.78 21.42
C PHE A 47 -11.39 15.58 19.99
N ALA A 48 -12.65 15.92 19.71
CA ALA A 48 -13.22 15.83 18.36
C ALA A 48 -12.49 16.77 17.37
N VAL A 49 -12.17 17.99 17.79
CA VAL A 49 -11.41 18.95 16.98
C VAL A 49 -9.98 18.45 16.74
N ALA A 50 -9.33 17.87 17.75
CA ALA A 50 -8.00 17.28 17.58
C ALA A 50 -8.02 16.09 16.61
N ASP A 51 -9.06 15.26 16.64
CA ASP A 51 -9.19 14.10 15.74
C ASP A 51 -9.52 14.53 14.30
N VAL A 52 -10.35 15.57 14.12
CA VAL A 52 -10.57 16.21 12.81
C VAL A 52 -9.28 16.85 12.28
N LEU A 53 -8.52 17.56 13.12
CA LEU A 53 -7.23 18.14 12.72
C LEU A 53 -6.20 17.07 12.36
N PHE A 54 -6.23 15.93 13.06
CA PHE A 54 -5.28 14.85 12.81
C PHE A 54 -5.65 14.01 11.58
N SER A 55 -6.94 13.74 11.37
CA SER A 55 -7.45 13.08 10.16
C SER A 55 -7.24 13.95 8.93
N THR A 56 -7.51 15.26 9.00
CA THR A 56 -7.22 16.20 7.91
C THR A 56 -5.73 16.33 7.65
N HIS A 57 -4.87 16.33 8.68
CA HIS A 57 -3.41 16.30 8.48
C HIS A 57 -2.91 14.97 7.86
N ARG A 58 -3.54 13.83 8.16
CA ARG A 58 -3.23 12.54 7.50
C ARG A 58 -3.67 12.53 6.05
N LEU A 59 -4.87 13.03 5.76
CA LEU A 59 -5.38 13.19 4.39
C LEU A 59 -4.52 14.17 3.60
N ALA A 60 -4.11 15.29 4.19
CA ALA A 60 -3.20 16.26 3.59
C ALA A 60 -1.82 15.65 3.31
N ARG A 61 -1.29 14.79 4.20
CA ARG A 61 -0.04 14.07 3.93
C ARG A 61 -0.17 13.03 2.81
N ARG A 62 -1.29 12.31 2.74
CA ARG A 62 -1.56 11.35 1.65
C ARG A 62 -1.75 12.07 0.32
N ALA A 63 -2.51 13.17 0.31
CA ALA A 63 -2.66 14.03 -0.84
C ALA A 63 -1.30 14.61 -1.26
N PHE A 64 -0.51 15.15 -0.32
CA PHE A 64 0.83 15.67 -0.63
C PHE A 64 1.77 14.59 -1.16
N ALA A 65 1.73 13.37 -0.62
CA ALA A 65 2.49 12.24 -1.14
C ALA A 65 2.02 11.82 -2.54
N ALA A 66 0.72 11.82 -2.81
CA ALA A 66 0.15 11.54 -4.13
C ALA A 66 0.49 12.64 -5.16
N THR A 67 0.46 13.91 -4.75
CA THR A 67 0.84 15.05 -5.61
C THR A 67 2.35 15.08 -5.84
N ALA A 68 3.16 14.75 -4.85
CA ALA A 68 4.61 14.60 -4.99
C ALA A 68 4.95 13.42 -5.92
N TYR A 69 4.21 12.32 -5.81
CA TYR A 69 4.30 11.16 -6.71
C TYR A 69 3.97 11.57 -8.16
N HIS A 70 2.85 12.24 -8.40
CA HIS A 70 2.47 12.72 -9.73
C HIS A 70 3.46 13.75 -10.29
N LYS A 71 4.02 14.63 -9.46
CA LYS A 71 5.01 15.61 -9.89
C LYS A 71 6.33 14.95 -10.30
N ALA A 72 6.75 13.90 -9.58
CA ALA A 72 7.92 13.10 -9.93
C ALA A 72 7.70 12.29 -11.21
N GLU A 73 6.49 11.75 -11.39
CA GLU A 73 6.09 10.98 -12.58
C GLU A 73 6.04 11.87 -13.84
N VAL A 74 5.45 13.07 -13.74
CA VAL A 74 5.45 14.06 -14.83
C VAL A 74 6.88 14.50 -15.17
N ALA A 75 7.73 14.76 -14.17
CA ALA A 75 9.13 15.11 -14.41
C ALA A 75 9.91 13.98 -15.11
N ALA A 76 9.68 12.73 -14.72
CA ALA A 76 10.30 11.56 -15.33
C ALA A 76 9.81 11.32 -16.77
N LEU A 77 8.51 11.55 -17.04
CA LEU A 77 7.93 11.53 -18.38
C LEU A 77 8.49 12.64 -19.27
N SER A 78 8.58 13.87 -18.77
CA SER A 78 9.20 14.99 -19.50
C SER A 78 10.67 14.72 -19.83
N ALA A 79 11.44 14.14 -18.91
CA ALA A 79 12.82 13.76 -19.18
C ALA A 79 12.96 12.64 -20.23
N ARG A 80 12.03 11.67 -20.23
CA ARG A 80 11.97 10.60 -21.26
C ARG A 80 11.59 11.14 -22.64
N VAL A 81 10.64 12.08 -22.70
CA VAL A 81 10.26 12.76 -23.95
C VAL A 81 11.43 13.57 -24.50
N ALA A 82 12.11 14.36 -23.67
CA ALA A 82 13.31 15.11 -24.08
C ALA A 82 14.43 14.18 -24.60
N GLY A 83 14.62 13.02 -23.96
CA GLY A 83 15.58 12.01 -24.42
C GLY A 83 15.20 11.33 -25.75
N LEU A 84 13.90 11.22 -26.05
CA LEU A 84 13.40 10.70 -27.33
C LEU A 84 13.51 11.75 -28.44
N GLU A 85 13.26 13.02 -28.13
CA GLU A 85 13.42 14.15 -29.07
C GLU A 85 14.89 14.35 -29.45
N ALA A 86 15.81 14.21 -28.49
CA ALA A 86 17.26 14.28 -28.74
C ALA A 86 17.80 13.10 -29.58
N ARG A 87 17.07 11.98 -29.65
CA ARG A 87 17.41 10.79 -30.43
C ARG A 87 16.71 10.73 -31.77
N ARG A 88 15.88 11.72 -32.11
CA ARG A 88 15.19 11.80 -33.39
C ARG A 88 16.24 12.05 -34.49
N PRO A 89 16.42 11.14 -35.46
CA PRO A 89 17.24 11.44 -36.62
C PRO A 89 16.63 12.63 -37.39
N ALA A 90 17.48 13.48 -37.95
CA ALA A 90 17.04 14.59 -38.79
C ALA A 90 16.15 14.04 -39.92
N ALA A 91 14.87 14.41 -39.90
CA ALA A 91 13.93 14.01 -40.94
C ALA A 91 14.26 14.76 -42.23
N GLU A 92 14.42 14.03 -43.33
CA GLU A 92 14.34 14.60 -44.68
C GLU A 92 12.99 15.33 -44.86
N PRO A 93 12.97 16.45 -45.61
CA PRO A 93 11.78 17.27 -45.74
C PRO A 93 10.70 16.53 -46.55
N ALA A 94 9.63 16.13 -45.87
CA ALA A 94 8.41 15.62 -46.49
C ALA A 94 7.48 16.78 -46.93
N PRO A 95 6.67 16.59 -47.99
CA PRO A 95 5.85 17.63 -48.62
C PRO A 95 4.67 18.09 -47.74
N PRO A 96 4.05 19.25 -48.03
CA PRO A 96 3.15 19.91 -47.10
C PRO A 96 1.82 19.15 -46.99
N ILE A 97 1.36 18.91 -45.76
CA ILE A 97 0.02 18.38 -45.48
C ILE A 97 -0.83 19.47 -44.83
N ILE A 98 -2.06 19.50 -45.31
CA ILE A 98 -3.16 20.44 -45.19
C ILE A 98 -3.66 20.60 -43.73
N GLU A 99 -4.08 21.83 -43.42
CA GLU A 99 -4.58 22.33 -42.14
C GLU A 99 -5.95 21.75 -41.66
N LYS A 100 -6.03 21.66 -40.31
CA LYS A 100 -7.18 21.88 -39.36
C LYS A 100 -8.07 20.71 -38.89
N PRO A 101 -8.77 20.84 -37.72
CA PRO A 101 -8.76 21.92 -36.71
C PRO A 101 -8.57 21.52 -35.21
N ASP A 102 -8.15 22.55 -34.47
CA ASP A 102 -8.19 22.89 -33.03
C ASP A 102 -8.87 21.97 -31.99
N VAL A 103 -8.10 21.67 -30.93
CA VAL A 103 -8.60 21.54 -29.56
C VAL A 103 -8.01 22.70 -28.76
N SER A 104 -8.89 23.50 -28.16
CA SER A 104 -8.67 24.85 -27.63
C SER A 104 -7.42 25.02 -26.74
N LEU A 105 -6.44 25.78 -27.24
CA LEU A 105 -5.30 26.35 -26.51
C LEU A 105 -5.70 27.13 -25.23
N GLU A 106 -6.96 27.57 -25.15
CA GLU A 106 -7.50 28.31 -24.02
C GLU A 106 -7.60 27.45 -22.74
N THR A 107 -7.89 26.15 -22.85
CA THR A 107 -7.94 25.23 -21.70
C THR A 107 -6.55 24.93 -21.14
N ALA A 108 -5.55 24.82 -22.01
CA ALA A 108 -4.16 24.60 -21.63
C ALA A 108 -3.55 25.84 -20.94
N ASN A 109 -3.86 27.05 -21.45
CA ASN A 109 -3.41 28.29 -20.84
C ASN A 109 -4.06 28.55 -19.47
N ASN A 110 -5.34 28.20 -19.30
CA ASN A 110 -6.03 28.36 -18.01
C ASN A 110 -5.46 27.43 -16.91
N LEU A 111 -5.06 26.21 -17.26
CA LEU A 111 -4.39 25.28 -16.33
C LEU A 111 -2.98 25.73 -15.95
N LEU A 112 -2.22 26.30 -16.90
CA LEU A 112 -0.90 26.87 -16.65
C LEU A 112 -0.95 28.12 -15.77
N GLN A 113 -1.93 29.01 -15.97
CA GLN A 113 -2.13 30.18 -15.11
C GLN A 113 -2.57 29.81 -13.69
N PHE A 114 -3.40 28.77 -13.53
CA PHE A 114 -3.77 28.24 -12.22
C PHE A 114 -2.54 27.64 -11.49
N ALA A 115 -1.70 26.89 -12.19
CA ALA A 115 -0.46 26.33 -11.63
C ALA A 115 0.54 27.43 -11.22
N ALA A 116 0.65 28.51 -12.01
CA ALA A 116 1.48 29.67 -11.67
C ALA A 116 0.94 30.45 -10.45
N HIS A 117 -0.39 30.57 -10.31
CA HIS A 117 -1.02 31.25 -9.18
C HIS A 117 -0.83 30.50 -7.85
N VAL A 118 -0.86 29.16 -7.87
CA VAL A 118 -0.57 28.32 -6.70
C VAL A 118 0.92 28.40 -6.31
N SER A 119 1.82 28.46 -7.30
CA SER A 119 3.26 28.57 -7.05
C SER A 119 3.69 29.94 -6.50
N ALA A 120 2.94 31.02 -6.76
CA ALA A 120 3.24 32.35 -6.26
C ALA A 120 2.80 32.59 -4.80
N ARG A 121 1.89 31.76 -4.25
CA ARG A 121 1.39 31.86 -2.87
C ARG A 121 2.15 30.99 -1.86
N CYS A 122 2.92 30.02 -2.33
CA CYS A 122 3.84 29.24 -1.50
C CYS A 122 5.22 29.91 -1.51
N GLY A 123 5.36 30.96 -0.70
CA GLY A 123 6.62 31.67 -0.51
C GLY A 123 7.75 30.72 -0.10
N ARG A 124 8.89 30.84 -0.78
CA ARG A 124 10.18 30.28 -0.38
C ARG A 124 10.51 30.70 1.05
N GLN A 125 10.97 29.75 1.89
CA GLN A 125 12.21 29.91 2.66
C GLN A 125 12.89 28.55 2.90
N ALA A 126 14.22 28.56 2.72
CA ALA A 126 15.27 27.63 3.12
C ALA A 126 15.31 26.22 2.47
N GLU A 127 16.10 26.11 1.40
CA GLU A 127 16.82 24.87 1.09
C GLU A 127 17.82 24.60 2.23
N PRO A 128 17.85 23.40 2.85
CA PRO A 128 18.98 23.04 3.67
C PRO A 128 20.12 22.62 2.73
N GLU A 129 21.24 23.35 2.79
CA GLU A 129 22.53 22.85 2.34
C GLU A 129 22.78 21.49 3.01
N ILE A 130 22.87 20.44 2.20
CA ILE A 130 23.35 19.15 2.66
C ILE A 130 24.85 19.31 2.84
N GLU A 131 25.24 19.58 4.09
CA GLU A 131 26.62 19.49 4.54
C GLU A 131 27.13 18.08 4.22
N SER A 132 28.10 18.02 3.32
CA SER A 132 28.76 16.78 2.87
C SER A 132 29.68 16.25 3.97
N GLY A 133 29.07 15.80 5.06
CA GLY A 133 29.72 14.99 6.07
C GLY A 133 30.08 13.64 5.46
N ARG A 134 31.34 13.50 5.02
CA ARG A 134 31.97 12.20 4.77
C ARG A 134 31.67 11.28 5.96
N THR A 135 30.75 10.35 5.75
CA THR A 135 30.61 9.16 6.56
C THR A 135 31.03 8.02 5.63
N ASP A 136 32.03 7.27 6.06
CA ASP A 136 32.58 6.13 5.35
C ASP A 136 31.47 5.10 5.08
N ALA A 137 30.80 5.23 3.93
CA ALA A 137 29.78 4.29 3.50
C ALA A 137 30.48 3.03 2.99
N PRO A 138 30.06 1.82 3.41
CA PRO A 138 30.61 0.60 2.85
C PRO A 138 30.25 0.54 1.36
N GLU A 139 31.25 0.40 0.50
CA GLU A 139 31.09 0.18 -0.95
C GLU A 139 30.17 -1.02 -1.22
N GLY A 140 28.99 -0.76 -1.79
CA GLY A 140 28.01 -1.79 -2.17
C GLY A 140 26.62 -1.19 -2.43
N ASP A 141 25.87 -1.75 -3.38
CA ASP A 141 24.48 -1.36 -3.63
C ASP A 141 23.59 -1.87 -2.46
N PRO A 142 22.90 -0.97 -1.72
CA PRO A 142 22.16 -1.33 -0.52
C PRO A 142 21.01 -2.33 -0.77
N ILE A 143 20.56 -2.49 -2.02
CA ILE A 143 19.50 -3.43 -2.41
C ILE A 143 20.08 -4.81 -2.77
N SER A 144 21.23 -4.85 -3.44
CA SER A 144 21.90 -6.11 -3.84
C SER A 144 22.21 -6.97 -2.63
N ASP A 145 22.86 -6.35 -1.64
CA ASP A 145 23.47 -7.07 -0.53
C ASP A 145 22.50 -7.29 0.64
N ALA A 146 21.31 -6.70 0.57
CA ALA A 146 20.29 -6.88 1.59
C ALA A 146 19.68 -8.29 1.54
N GLN A 147 19.20 -8.78 2.68
CA GLN A 147 18.42 -10.01 2.74
C GLN A 147 16.93 -9.68 2.76
N ILE A 148 16.12 -10.49 2.05
CA ILE A 148 14.67 -10.41 2.15
C ILE A 148 14.26 -10.92 3.53
N GLU A 149 13.57 -10.09 4.29
CA GLU A 149 12.89 -10.48 5.51
C GLU A 149 11.38 -10.36 5.31
N LEU A 150 10.68 -11.49 5.38
CA LEU A 150 9.22 -11.52 5.30
C LEU A 150 8.61 -11.23 6.66
N HIS A 151 7.61 -10.36 6.67
CA HIS A 151 6.75 -10.15 7.83
C HIS A 151 5.33 -10.55 7.46
N LEU A 152 4.67 -11.24 8.37
CA LEU A 152 3.34 -11.77 8.17
C LEU A 152 2.32 -10.88 8.87
N GLN A 153 1.33 -10.44 8.10
CA GLN A 153 0.14 -9.81 8.65
C GLN A 153 -1.04 -10.77 8.55
N PRO A 154 -1.79 -11.01 9.64
CA PRO A 154 -2.89 -11.96 9.63
C PRO A 154 -4.08 -11.44 8.82
N ILE A 155 -4.66 -12.34 8.04
CA ILE A 155 -5.99 -12.24 7.44
C ILE A 155 -6.88 -13.22 8.21
N VAL A 156 -7.95 -12.70 8.82
CA VAL A 156 -8.77 -13.43 9.78
C VAL A 156 -10.20 -13.62 9.28
N GLY A 157 -10.87 -14.64 9.80
CA GLY A 157 -12.34 -14.69 9.77
C GLY A 157 -12.91 -13.59 10.65
N ILE A 158 -13.75 -12.71 10.11
CA ILE A 158 -14.35 -11.58 10.85
C ILE A 158 -15.23 -12.08 12.01
N SER A 159 -15.92 -13.21 11.81
CA SER A 159 -16.89 -13.74 12.79
C SER A 159 -16.22 -14.39 14.00
N ASP A 160 -15.19 -15.20 13.79
CA ASP A 160 -14.54 -16.02 14.83
C ASP A 160 -13.13 -15.52 15.20
N ARG A 161 -12.63 -14.50 14.49
CA ARG A 161 -11.28 -13.91 14.62
C ARG A 161 -10.14 -14.92 14.45
N ARG A 162 -10.40 -16.07 13.86
CA ARG A 162 -9.35 -17.07 13.63
C ARG A 162 -8.49 -16.62 12.45
N VAL A 163 -7.18 -16.76 12.58
CA VAL A 163 -6.26 -16.49 11.48
C VAL A 163 -6.40 -17.59 10.44
N LEU A 164 -6.73 -17.21 9.21
CA LEU A 164 -6.92 -18.13 8.10
C LEU A 164 -5.73 -18.06 7.15
N HIS A 165 -5.27 -16.84 6.84
CA HIS A 165 -4.21 -16.59 5.88
C HIS A 165 -3.24 -15.52 6.39
N TYR A 166 -2.14 -15.32 5.68
CA TYR A 166 -1.22 -14.22 5.94
C TYR A 166 -0.87 -13.48 4.67
N GLU A 167 -0.75 -12.16 4.77
CA GLU A 167 -0.01 -11.39 3.78
C GLU A 167 1.46 -11.33 4.16
N ALA A 168 2.33 -11.70 3.22
CA ALA A 168 3.76 -11.64 3.37
C ALA A 168 4.30 -10.32 2.82
N LEU A 169 4.65 -9.43 3.75
CA LEU A 169 5.15 -8.10 3.47
C LEU A 169 6.67 -8.09 3.50
N THR A 170 7.26 -7.77 2.35
CA THR A 170 8.71 -7.72 2.17
C THR A 170 9.32 -6.53 2.89
N ARG A 171 10.37 -6.80 3.66
CA ARG A 171 11.32 -5.80 4.17
C ARG A 171 12.73 -6.23 3.77
N LEU A 172 13.66 -5.29 3.76
CA LEU A 172 15.06 -5.56 3.46
C LEU A 172 15.90 -5.41 4.72
N ARG A 173 16.73 -6.40 5.04
CA ARG A 173 17.72 -6.30 6.10
C ARG A 173 19.09 -6.08 5.48
N SER A 174 19.70 -4.93 5.74
CA SER A 174 21.06 -4.63 5.26
C SER A 174 22.06 -5.61 5.88
N ARG A 175 23.28 -5.67 5.31
CA ARG A 175 24.41 -6.42 5.87
C ARG A 175 24.78 -5.98 7.29
N THR A 176 24.58 -4.71 7.62
CA THR A 176 24.79 -4.15 8.96
C THR A 176 23.65 -4.46 9.94
N GLY A 177 22.61 -5.17 9.49
CA GLY A 177 21.46 -5.58 10.31
C GLY A 177 20.32 -4.57 10.34
N THR A 178 20.45 -3.40 9.69
CA THR A 178 19.41 -2.37 9.62
C THR A 178 18.22 -2.86 8.81
N LEU A 179 17.01 -2.71 9.35
CA LEU A 179 15.77 -3.06 8.67
C LEU A 179 15.24 -1.86 7.89
N MET A 180 15.12 -2.01 6.58
CA MET A 180 14.56 -1.05 5.65
C MET A 180 13.11 -1.43 5.30
N MET A 181 12.22 -0.47 5.45
CA MET A 181 10.79 -0.58 5.12
C MET A 181 10.56 -0.35 3.62
N PRO A 182 9.44 -0.85 3.05
CA PRO A 182 9.10 -0.62 1.64
C PRO A 182 9.18 0.84 1.19
N ALA A 183 8.78 1.78 2.04
CA ALA A 183 8.86 3.22 1.74
C ALA A 183 10.29 3.73 1.52
N GLU A 184 11.30 3.05 2.06
CA GLU A 184 12.71 3.42 1.94
C GLU A 184 13.34 2.81 0.68
N PHE A 185 13.09 1.52 0.41
CA PHE A 185 13.77 0.82 -0.68
C PHE A 185 13.00 0.78 -2.00
N LEU A 186 11.65 0.81 -2.00
CA LEU A 186 10.87 0.70 -3.25
C LEU A 186 11.15 1.83 -4.24
N PRO A 187 11.22 3.13 -3.84
CA PRO A 187 11.53 4.20 -4.78
C PRO A 187 12.88 4.00 -5.46
N VAL A 188 13.89 3.58 -4.68
CA VAL A 188 15.25 3.30 -5.18
C VAL A 188 15.24 2.08 -6.10
N ALA A 189 14.55 1.01 -5.73
CA ALA A 189 14.44 -0.21 -6.53
C ALA A 189 13.77 0.05 -7.88
N ARG A 190 12.72 0.88 -7.91
CA ARG A 190 12.05 1.27 -9.16
C ARG A 190 12.95 2.13 -10.05
N ALA A 191 13.55 3.17 -9.47
CA ALA A 191 14.45 4.07 -10.22
C ALA A 191 15.67 3.33 -10.81
N SER A 192 16.14 2.28 -10.13
CA SER A 192 17.26 1.45 -10.58
C SER A 192 16.85 0.23 -11.43
N GLY A 193 15.55 0.02 -11.71
CA GLY A 193 15.07 -1.10 -12.51
C GLY A 193 15.16 -2.47 -11.82
N ARG A 194 15.21 -2.50 -10.49
CA ARG A 194 15.46 -3.69 -9.66
C ARG A 194 14.21 -4.33 -9.05
N ALA A 195 13.02 -3.84 -9.39
CA ALA A 195 11.76 -4.39 -8.90
C ALA A 195 11.63 -5.91 -9.19
N ALA A 196 11.96 -6.33 -10.42
CA ALA A 196 11.89 -7.73 -10.84
C ALA A 196 12.84 -8.65 -10.07
N GLU A 197 14.02 -8.15 -9.72
CA GLU A 197 14.99 -8.87 -8.90
C GLU A 197 14.46 -9.07 -7.47
N LEU A 198 13.91 -8.01 -6.87
CA LEU A 198 13.33 -8.07 -5.53
C LEU A 198 12.14 -9.03 -5.48
N ASP A 199 11.25 -8.99 -6.47
CA ASP A 199 10.11 -9.91 -6.53
C ASP A 199 10.57 -11.36 -6.71
N THR A 200 11.62 -11.61 -7.51
CA THR A 200 12.22 -12.95 -7.65
C THR A 200 12.81 -13.46 -6.33
N ARG A 201 13.51 -12.60 -5.58
CA ARG A 201 14.06 -12.92 -4.26
C ARG A 201 12.97 -13.13 -3.21
N GLN A 202 11.87 -12.37 -3.30
CA GLN A 202 10.67 -12.56 -2.47
C GLN A 202 10.04 -13.93 -2.71
N LEU A 203 9.85 -14.34 -3.97
CA LEU A 203 9.29 -15.64 -4.32
C LEU A 203 10.11 -16.80 -3.71
N SER A 204 11.44 -16.70 -3.78
CA SER A 204 12.34 -17.69 -3.15
C SER A 204 12.15 -17.75 -1.62
N SER A 205 11.96 -16.60 -0.99
CA SER A 205 11.73 -16.50 0.45
C SER A 205 10.37 -17.08 0.87
N ILE A 206 9.35 -16.89 0.04
CA ILE A 206 8.00 -17.47 0.23
C ILE A 206 8.04 -18.99 0.16
N VAL A 207 8.76 -19.56 -0.82
CA VAL A 207 8.94 -21.01 -0.91
C VAL A 207 9.59 -21.56 0.36
N GLY A 208 10.65 -20.91 0.84
CA GLY A 208 11.28 -21.29 2.11
C GLY A 208 10.31 -21.22 3.29
N LEU A 209 9.44 -20.20 3.34
CA LEU A 209 8.43 -20.07 4.38
C LEU A 209 7.34 -21.15 4.30
N CYS A 210 6.83 -21.46 3.10
CA CYS A 210 5.85 -22.54 2.90
C CYS A 210 6.37 -23.88 3.43
N HIS A 211 7.63 -24.23 3.12
CA HIS A 211 8.24 -25.46 3.62
C HIS A 211 8.41 -25.46 5.15
N ARG A 212 8.73 -24.30 5.75
CA ARG A 212 8.85 -24.20 7.22
C ARG A 212 7.51 -24.32 7.94
N ILE A 213 6.44 -23.75 7.39
CA ILE A 213 5.09 -23.90 7.95
C ILE A 213 4.65 -25.38 7.90
N GLY A 214 5.08 -26.11 6.86
CA GLY A 214 4.84 -27.54 6.72
C GLY A 214 3.35 -27.88 6.54
N ASP A 215 3.02 -29.17 6.58
CA ASP A 215 1.69 -29.68 6.23
C ASP A 215 0.62 -29.52 7.30
N ARG A 216 1.01 -29.16 8.52
CA ARG A 216 0.06 -28.94 9.63
C ARG A 216 -0.88 -27.75 9.43
N HIS A 217 -0.54 -26.83 8.53
CA HIS A 217 -1.36 -25.67 8.17
C HIS A 217 -1.57 -25.60 6.66
N MET A 218 -1.92 -26.73 6.02
CA MET A 218 -2.16 -26.79 4.57
C MET A 218 -3.23 -25.81 4.06
N GLU A 219 -4.18 -25.43 4.92
CA GLU A 219 -5.26 -24.50 4.56
C GLU A 219 -4.81 -23.03 4.60
N THR A 220 -3.67 -22.73 5.22
CA THR A 220 -3.14 -21.37 5.32
C THR A 220 -2.46 -20.96 4.03
N ARG A 221 -2.94 -19.84 3.47
CA ARG A 221 -2.37 -19.22 2.27
C ARG A 221 -1.48 -18.04 2.63
N LEU A 222 -0.45 -17.83 1.81
CA LEU A 222 0.47 -16.71 1.86
C LEU A 222 0.23 -15.82 0.63
N PHE A 223 -0.14 -14.57 0.88
CA PHE A 223 -0.30 -13.56 -0.15
C PHE A 223 1.06 -12.90 -0.41
N CYS A 224 1.50 -12.93 -1.67
CA CYS A 224 2.81 -12.49 -2.13
C CYS A 224 2.61 -11.36 -3.14
N ASN A 225 3.13 -10.19 -2.82
CA ASN A 225 2.97 -9.00 -3.66
C ASN A 225 3.85 -9.07 -4.91
N LEU A 226 3.27 -8.80 -6.07
CA LEU A 226 3.98 -8.63 -7.34
C LEU A 226 3.87 -7.17 -7.79
N SER A 227 5.00 -6.54 -8.09
CA SER A 227 5.01 -5.15 -8.54
C SER A 227 4.62 -5.01 -10.01
N GLY A 228 3.99 -3.89 -10.35
CA GLY A 228 3.66 -3.57 -11.75
C GLY A 228 4.90 -3.49 -12.65
N ASP A 229 6.00 -2.93 -12.14
CA ASP A 229 7.28 -2.87 -12.87
C ASP A 229 7.78 -4.28 -13.26
N SER A 230 7.67 -5.25 -12.35
CA SER A 230 8.00 -6.65 -12.64
C SER A 230 7.03 -7.25 -13.66
N LEU A 231 5.73 -7.01 -13.51
CA LEU A 231 4.72 -7.56 -14.41
C LEU A 231 4.79 -6.98 -15.82
N GLN A 232 5.36 -5.80 -16.02
CA GLN A 232 5.64 -5.25 -17.37
C GLN A 232 6.86 -5.91 -18.04
N SER A 233 7.79 -6.47 -17.26
CA SER A 233 8.95 -7.19 -17.78
C SER A 233 8.61 -8.59 -18.31
N ALA A 234 8.77 -8.81 -19.62
CA ALA A 234 8.58 -10.13 -20.23
C ALA A 234 9.51 -11.20 -19.64
N ALA A 235 10.75 -10.82 -19.31
CA ALA A 235 11.71 -11.73 -18.68
C ALA A 235 11.23 -12.19 -17.29
N PHE A 236 10.66 -11.26 -16.50
CA PHE A 236 10.09 -11.60 -15.21
C PHE A 236 8.87 -12.51 -15.34
N ARG A 237 7.94 -12.21 -16.26
CA ARG A 237 6.76 -13.06 -16.49
C ARG A 237 7.14 -14.48 -16.92
N ALA A 238 8.15 -14.62 -17.77
CA ALA A 238 8.71 -15.92 -18.13
C ALA A 238 9.32 -16.64 -16.90
N SER A 239 10.06 -15.92 -16.06
CA SER A 239 10.60 -16.45 -14.79
C SER A 239 9.49 -16.87 -13.83
N LEU A 240 8.43 -16.07 -13.67
CA LEU A 240 7.26 -16.38 -12.85
C LEU A 240 6.54 -17.64 -13.33
N ALA A 241 6.39 -17.81 -14.66
CA ALA A 241 5.84 -19.04 -15.23
C ALA A 241 6.76 -20.25 -14.97
N GLY A 242 8.08 -20.06 -15.02
CA GLY A 242 9.06 -21.08 -14.61
C GLY A 242 8.92 -21.48 -13.14
N PHE A 243 8.82 -20.48 -12.26
CA PHE A 243 8.56 -20.65 -10.83
C PHE A 243 7.27 -21.42 -10.59
N ALA A 244 6.17 -21.03 -11.24
CA ALA A 244 4.86 -21.67 -11.08
C ALA A 244 4.89 -23.14 -11.50
N ARG A 245 5.61 -23.48 -12.59
CA ARG A 245 5.81 -24.89 -13.01
C ARG A 245 6.60 -25.67 -11.96
N ALA A 246 7.72 -25.11 -11.49
CA ALA A 246 8.61 -25.77 -10.53
C ALA A 246 7.95 -25.95 -9.15
N GLN A 247 7.10 -25.00 -8.75
CA GLN A 247 6.46 -24.94 -7.43
C GLN A 247 4.97 -25.27 -7.47
N LYS A 248 4.51 -26.05 -8.46
CA LYS A 248 3.08 -26.37 -8.65
C LYS A 248 2.43 -26.97 -7.39
N ALA A 249 3.16 -27.75 -6.60
CA ALA A 249 2.67 -28.32 -5.34
C ALA A 249 2.32 -27.26 -4.27
N LEU A 250 2.91 -26.06 -4.37
CA LEU A 250 2.65 -24.94 -3.47
C LEU A 250 1.52 -24.02 -3.96
N SER A 251 0.91 -24.30 -5.11
CA SER A 251 -0.17 -23.47 -5.66
C SER A 251 -1.39 -23.31 -4.74
N PRO A 252 -1.78 -24.29 -3.88
CA PRO A 252 -2.87 -24.08 -2.92
C PRO A 252 -2.50 -23.13 -1.78
N ARG A 253 -1.20 -22.87 -1.58
CA ARG A 253 -0.63 -22.10 -0.47
C ARG A 253 -0.19 -20.70 -0.86
N ILE A 254 0.09 -20.44 -2.13
CA ILE A 254 0.60 -19.14 -2.59
C ILE A 254 -0.49 -18.43 -3.37
N VAL A 255 -0.78 -17.20 -2.96
CA VAL A 255 -1.66 -16.28 -3.68
C VAL A 255 -0.82 -15.12 -4.16
N PHE A 256 -0.83 -14.83 -5.46
CA PHE A 256 -0.14 -13.65 -5.99
C PHE A 256 -1.03 -12.43 -5.89
N GLU A 257 -0.55 -11.38 -5.27
CA GLU A 257 -1.27 -10.13 -5.06
C GLU A 257 -0.77 -9.05 -6.02
N ILE A 258 -1.72 -8.38 -6.68
CA ILE A 258 -1.45 -7.33 -7.67
C ILE A 258 -2.37 -6.15 -7.38
N ASP A 259 -1.85 -4.94 -7.39
CA ASP A 259 -2.66 -3.72 -7.23
C ASP A 259 -3.67 -3.55 -8.38
N ALA A 260 -4.87 -3.04 -8.09
CA ALA A 260 -5.94 -2.85 -9.08
C ALA A 260 -5.53 -1.91 -10.24
N ALA A 261 -4.82 -0.82 -9.96
CA ALA A 261 -4.33 0.08 -11.00
C ALA A 261 -3.27 -0.61 -11.87
N THR A 262 -2.42 -1.44 -11.25
CA THR A 262 -1.46 -2.27 -11.99
C THR A 262 -2.18 -3.28 -12.89
N ALA A 263 -3.15 -4.02 -12.35
CA ALA A 263 -3.88 -5.06 -13.08
C ALA A 263 -4.59 -4.49 -14.31
N THR A 264 -5.24 -3.32 -14.16
CA THR A 264 -5.95 -2.64 -15.25
C THR A 264 -5.05 -2.03 -16.32
N ALA A 265 -3.77 -1.81 -16.01
CA ALA A 265 -2.76 -1.30 -16.95
C ALA A 265 -1.93 -2.41 -17.63
N LEU A 266 -2.21 -3.69 -17.38
CA LEU A 266 -1.46 -4.79 -18.00
C LEU A 266 -1.75 -4.89 -19.51
N SER A 267 -0.72 -5.21 -20.29
CA SER A 267 -0.87 -5.52 -21.71
C SER A 267 -1.60 -6.85 -21.91
N ALA A 268 -2.16 -7.08 -23.10
CA ALA A 268 -2.82 -8.34 -23.43
C ALA A 268 -1.88 -9.56 -23.29
N GLU A 269 -0.60 -9.39 -23.61
CA GLU A 269 0.43 -10.41 -23.46
C GLU A 269 0.68 -10.71 -21.97
N ALA A 270 0.80 -9.67 -21.14
CA ALA A 270 0.97 -9.87 -19.70
C ALA A 270 -0.23 -10.58 -19.07
N VAL A 271 -1.45 -10.22 -19.49
CA VAL A 271 -2.67 -10.92 -19.08
C VAL A 271 -2.64 -12.40 -19.49
N ALA A 272 -2.23 -12.70 -20.72
CA ALA A 272 -2.13 -14.09 -21.20
C ALA A 272 -1.11 -14.90 -20.38
N ASP A 273 0.04 -14.32 -20.06
CA ASP A 273 1.08 -14.95 -19.22
C ASP A 273 0.55 -15.27 -17.81
N LEU A 274 -0.15 -14.32 -17.18
CA LEU A 274 -0.74 -14.52 -15.85
C LEU A 274 -1.85 -15.58 -15.85
N ARG A 275 -2.67 -15.64 -16.90
CA ARG A 275 -3.64 -16.74 -17.07
C ARG A 275 -2.96 -18.09 -17.22
N GLY A 276 -1.77 -18.14 -17.81
CA GLY A 276 -0.93 -19.33 -17.84
C GLY A 276 -0.53 -19.79 -16.44
N VAL A 277 -0.17 -18.85 -15.56
CA VAL A 277 0.14 -19.13 -14.14
C VAL A 277 -1.10 -19.57 -13.36
N GLU A 278 -2.25 -18.91 -13.58
CA GLU A 278 -3.55 -19.28 -12.99
C GLU A 278 -3.95 -20.71 -13.38
N ALA A 279 -3.73 -21.12 -14.64
CA ALA A 279 -4.00 -22.48 -15.12
C ALA A 279 -3.14 -23.56 -14.45
N MET A 280 -2.03 -23.19 -13.80
CA MET A 280 -1.21 -24.10 -12.99
C MET A 280 -1.74 -24.29 -11.57
N GLY A 281 -2.80 -23.55 -11.20
CA GLY A 281 -3.51 -23.66 -9.91
C GLY A 281 -3.21 -22.53 -8.93
N PHE A 282 -2.34 -21.57 -9.28
CA PHE A 282 -2.05 -20.43 -8.41
C PHE A 282 -3.24 -19.46 -8.44
N ALA A 283 -3.64 -19.00 -7.26
CA ALA A 283 -4.68 -17.99 -7.14
C ALA A 283 -4.08 -16.58 -7.21
N PHE A 284 -4.89 -15.64 -7.71
CA PHE A 284 -4.56 -14.21 -7.67
C PHE A 284 -5.48 -13.47 -6.69
N SER A 285 -4.92 -12.45 -6.06
CA SER A 285 -5.60 -11.44 -5.26
C SER A 285 -5.40 -10.08 -5.94
N VAL A 286 -6.45 -9.26 -5.98
CA VAL A 286 -6.32 -7.87 -6.44
C VAL A 286 -6.42 -6.93 -5.24
N ASP A 287 -5.42 -6.08 -5.06
CA ASP A 287 -5.34 -5.12 -3.96
C ASP A 287 -5.90 -3.74 -4.30
N ASN A 288 -6.30 -2.98 -3.28
CA ASN A 288 -6.83 -1.61 -3.40
C ASN A 288 -8.01 -1.48 -4.37
N VAL A 289 -8.89 -2.48 -4.40
CA VAL A 289 -10.04 -2.53 -5.32
C VAL A 289 -11.12 -1.55 -4.85
N ALA A 290 -11.51 -0.62 -5.71
CA ALA A 290 -12.74 0.15 -5.53
C ALA A 290 -13.92 -0.56 -6.21
N LEU A 291 -15.15 -0.23 -5.81
CA LEU A 291 -16.37 -0.83 -6.39
C LEU A 291 -16.45 -0.65 -7.92
N GLY A 292 -15.97 0.48 -8.44
CA GLY A 292 -15.93 0.77 -9.87
C GLY A 292 -14.92 -0.07 -10.67
N ASP A 293 -13.93 -0.68 -10.01
CA ASP A 293 -12.88 -1.46 -10.68
C ASP A 293 -13.33 -2.89 -10.98
N ILE A 294 -14.33 -3.42 -10.25
CA ILE A 294 -14.77 -4.83 -10.33
C ILE A 294 -15.08 -5.23 -11.78
N ALA A 295 -15.79 -4.39 -12.52
CA ALA A 295 -16.14 -4.67 -13.93
C ALA A 295 -14.91 -4.73 -14.84
N ARG A 296 -13.89 -3.90 -14.58
CA ARG A 296 -12.64 -3.87 -15.36
C ARG A 296 -11.77 -5.10 -15.09
N LEU A 297 -11.83 -5.64 -13.87
CA LEU A 297 -11.05 -6.81 -13.46
C LEU A 297 -11.50 -8.12 -14.11
N GLN A 298 -12.76 -8.21 -14.56
CA GLN A 298 -13.31 -9.39 -15.24
C GLN A 298 -12.56 -9.75 -16.55
N GLY A 299 -11.93 -8.78 -17.20
CA GLY A 299 -11.17 -9.00 -18.44
C GLY A 299 -9.75 -9.52 -18.22
N ILE A 300 -9.22 -9.44 -17.00
CA ILE A 300 -7.80 -9.69 -16.70
C ILE A 300 -7.62 -11.13 -16.24
N PHE A 301 -8.26 -11.49 -15.14
CA PHE A 301 -8.20 -12.84 -14.58
C PHE A 301 -9.36 -13.67 -15.09
N ARG A 302 -9.21 -15.00 -15.22
CA ARG A 302 -10.40 -15.85 -15.47
C ARG A 302 -11.33 -15.72 -14.28
N ARG A 303 -10.77 -15.70 -13.07
CA ARG A 303 -11.48 -15.39 -11.83
C ARG A 303 -10.46 -15.12 -10.71
N PRO A 304 -10.34 -13.87 -10.21
CA PRO A 304 -9.46 -13.63 -9.07
C PRO A 304 -9.98 -14.44 -7.87
N GLY A 305 -9.09 -15.12 -7.16
CA GLY A 305 -9.45 -15.83 -5.94
C GLY A 305 -9.90 -14.86 -4.85
N PHE A 306 -9.28 -13.68 -4.82
CA PHE A 306 -9.53 -12.67 -3.79
C PHE A 306 -9.59 -11.25 -4.35
N LEU A 307 -10.40 -10.39 -3.72
CA LEU A 307 -10.36 -8.94 -3.89
C LEU A 307 -10.21 -8.30 -2.52
N LYS A 308 -9.24 -7.39 -2.37
CA LYS A 308 -9.04 -6.62 -1.16
C LYS A 308 -9.66 -5.24 -1.34
N MET A 309 -10.59 -4.90 -0.45
CA MET A 309 -11.34 -3.63 -0.47
C MET A 309 -11.26 -2.99 0.91
N GLU A 310 -11.14 -1.67 0.97
CA GLU A 310 -11.15 -0.99 2.27
C GLU A 310 -12.49 -1.17 3.00
N ALA A 311 -12.44 -1.43 4.31
CA ALA A 311 -13.61 -1.66 5.14
C ALA A 311 -14.65 -0.53 5.05
N ALA A 312 -14.21 0.72 4.87
CA ALA A 312 -15.09 1.87 4.72
C ALA A 312 -15.97 1.80 3.45
N MET A 313 -15.42 1.25 2.35
CA MET A 313 -16.14 1.13 1.07
C MET A 313 -17.21 0.04 1.09
N LEU A 314 -17.07 -0.95 1.98
CA LEU A 314 -18.00 -2.08 2.09
C LEU A 314 -19.33 -1.70 2.74
N ALA A 315 -19.39 -0.57 3.44
CA ALA A 315 -20.64 -0.07 4.02
C ALA A 315 -21.66 0.32 2.94
N ASP A 316 -21.18 0.87 1.82
CA ASP A 316 -21.99 1.37 0.71
C ASP A 316 -22.10 0.36 -0.46
N ALA A 317 -21.47 -0.80 -0.34
CA ALA A 317 -21.47 -1.82 -1.37
C ALA A 317 -22.85 -2.51 -1.47
N ASP A 318 -23.37 -2.70 -2.68
CA ASP A 318 -24.57 -3.50 -2.90
C ASP A 318 -24.32 -4.96 -2.46
N PRO A 319 -25.06 -5.49 -1.47
CA PRO A 319 -24.91 -6.87 -1.01
C PRO A 319 -25.07 -7.91 -2.14
N ASN A 320 -25.82 -7.60 -3.20
CA ASN A 320 -25.97 -8.48 -4.35
C ASN A 320 -24.67 -8.63 -5.13
N VAL A 321 -23.86 -7.56 -5.25
CA VAL A 321 -22.55 -7.61 -5.90
C VAL A 321 -21.60 -8.49 -5.10
N LEU A 322 -21.54 -8.31 -3.78
CA LEU A 322 -20.69 -9.13 -2.89
C LEU A 322 -21.11 -10.61 -2.93
N LYS A 323 -22.41 -10.90 -2.91
CA LYS A 323 -22.94 -12.27 -3.07
C LYS A 323 -22.65 -12.85 -4.45
N ALA A 324 -22.71 -12.06 -5.51
CA ALA A 324 -22.38 -12.50 -6.87
C ALA A 324 -20.89 -12.86 -6.97
N LEU A 325 -20.00 -12.06 -6.39
CA LEU A 325 -18.57 -12.38 -6.29
C LEU A 325 -18.36 -13.70 -5.53
N ALA A 326 -18.99 -13.87 -4.38
CA ALA A 326 -18.86 -15.10 -3.58
C ALA A 326 -19.42 -16.34 -4.28
N ARG A 327 -20.53 -16.23 -5.04
CA ARG A 327 -21.06 -17.34 -5.85
C ARG A 327 -20.18 -17.66 -7.06
N GLY A 328 -19.65 -16.61 -7.67
CA GLY A 328 -18.55 -16.69 -8.62
C GLY A 328 -17.21 -16.95 -7.94
N GLY A 329 -17.22 -17.42 -6.67
CA GLY A 329 -16.16 -17.58 -5.66
C GLY A 329 -14.84 -16.87 -5.90
N THR A 330 -14.98 -15.56 -6.03
CA THR A 330 -14.03 -14.57 -5.59
C THR A 330 -14.39 -14.19 -4.16
N GLN A 331 -13.46 -14.32 -3.22
CA GLN A 331 -13.68 -13.90 -1.83
C GLN A 331 -13.23 -12.45 -1.63
N VAL A 332 -14.00 -11.68 -0.88
CA VAL A 332 -13.63 -10.30 -0.52
C VAL A 332 -12.90 -10.31 0.82
N ILE A 333 -11.79 -9.58 0.92
CA ILE A 333 -11.04 -9.33 2.14
C ILE A 333 -11.19 -7.84 2.47
N ALA A 334 -11.78 -7.53 3.62
CA ALA A 334 -11.86 -6.16 4.11
C ALA A 334 -10.50 -5.71 4.68
N THR A 335 -9.86 -4.72 4.07
CA THR A 335 -8.60 -4.14 4.56
C THR A 335 -8.86 -2.93 5.46
N HIS A 336 -7.83 -2.49 6.19
CA HIS A 336 -7.90 -1.34 7.10
C HIS A 336 -8.99 -1.48 8.20
N VAL A 337 -9.20 -2.70 8.68
CA VAL A 337 -10.04 -2.96 9.86
C VAL A 337 -9.25 -2.57 11.12
N GLU A 338 -9.44 -1.34 11.59
CA GLU A 338 -8.70 -0.76 12.72
C GLU A 338 -9.50 -0.71 14.02
N THR A 339 -10.84 -0.78 13.93
CA THR A 339 -11.74 -0.65 15.08
C THR A 339 -12.81 -1.75 15.08
N GLU A 340 -13.38 -2.04 16.24
CA GLU A 340 -14.52 -2.93 16.37
C GLU A 340 -15.72 -2.48 15.53
N GLN A 341 -15.90 -1.17 15.36
CA GLN A 341 -16.94 -0.61 14.50
C GLN A 341 -16.70 -0.95 13.02
N HIS A 342 -15.45 -0.92 12.54
CA HIS A 342 -15.13 -1.40 11.18
C HIS A 342 -15.49 -2.88 11.05
N ALA A 343 -15.09 -3.72 12.01
CA ALA A 343 -15.38 -5.16 11.98
C ALA A 343 -16.89 -5.45 11.97
N LEU A 344 -17.67 -4.72 12.77
CA LEU A 344 -19.14 -4.82 12.78
C LEU A 344 -19.75 -4.40 11.45
N SER A 345 -19.25 -3.34 10.81
CA SER A 345 -19.71 -2.88 9.50
C SER A 345 -19.44 -3.93 8.42
N VAL A 346 -18.21 -4.45 8.37
CA VAL A 346 -17.78 -5.51 7.44
C VAL A 346 -18.63 -6.77 7.63
N ARG A 347 -18.91 -7.16 8.88
CA ARG A 347 -19.77 -8.31 9.16
C ARG A 347 -21.19 -8.13 8.61
N ARG A 348 -21.74 -6.91 8.67
CA ARG A 348 -23.08 -6.59 8.15
C ARG A 348 -23.15 -6.61 6.62
N SER A 349 -22.05 -6.30 5.93
CA SER A 349 -21.99 -6.40 4.46
C SER A 349 -21.92 -7.85 3.96
N GLY A 350 -21.71 -8.81 4.86
CA GLY A 350 -21.60 -10.24 4.53
C GLY A 350 -20.20 -10.66 4.09
N VAL A 351 -19.19 -9.80 4.28
CA VAL A 351 -17.79 -10.13 4.04
C VAL A 351 -17.22 -10.93 5.21
N GLU A 352 -16.60 -12.07 4.90
CA GLU A 352 -16.15 -13.04 5.90
C GLU A 352 -14.69 -12.85 6.31
N LEU A 353 -13.86 -12.23 5.47
CA LEU A 353 -12.43 -12.07 5.69
C LEU A 353 -12.05 -10.63 5.99
N GLY A 354 -11.10 -10.43 6.91
CA GLY A 354 -10.62 -9.11 7.26
C GLY A 354 -9.14 -9.05 7.59
N GLN A 355 -8.56 -7.89 7.37
CA GLN A 355 -7.17 -7.57 7.63
C GLN A 355 -7.06 -6.13 8.15
N GLY A 356 -6.28 -5.95 9.21
CA GLY A 356 -6.04 -4.62 9.78
C GLY A 356 -5.44 -4.70 11.17
N PHE A 357 -5.12 -3.54 11.72
CA PHE A 357 -4.41 -3.45 13.01
C PHE A 357 -5.25 -3.91 14.20
N LEU A 358 -6.57 -3.99 14.05
CA LEU A 358 -7.44 -4.62 15.05
C LEU A 358 -7.05 -6.09 15.28
N PHE A 359 -6.66 -6.80 14.23
CA PHE A 359 -6.38 -8.24 14.27
C PHE A 359 -4.89 -8.54 14.40
N GLY A 360 -4.04 -7.69 13.81
CA GLY A 360 -2.60 -7.83 13.96
C GLY A 360 -1.82 -6.89 13.04
N LYS A 361 -0.73 -6.36 13.58
CA LYS A 361 0.29 -5.66 12.79
C LYS A 361 1.20 -6.67 12.10
N PRO A 362 1.84 -6.31 10.98
CA PRO A 362 2.88 -7.13 10.37
C PRO A 362 4.00 -7.43 11.37
N ARG A 363 4.30 -8.71 11.58
CA ARG A 363 5.39 -9.17 12.46
C ARG A 363 6.39 -10.00 11.65
N PRO A 364 7.69 -9.95 11.96
CA PRO A 364 8.65 -10.76 11.23
C PRO A 364 8.25 -12.23 11.34
N ALA A 365 8.47 -12.98 10.26
CA ALA A 365 8.34 -14.43 10.23
C ALA A 365 9.47 -15.06 11.06
N ARG A 366 9.55 -14.73 12.36
CA ARG A 366 10.52 -15.29 13.30
C ARG A 366 10.12 -16.72 13.64
N MET A 367 11.16 -17.52 13.88
CA MET A 367 11.17 -18.91 14.32
C MET A 367 10.53 -19.17 15.70
N ASP A 368 9.56 -18.38 16.16
CA ASP A 368 9.07 -18.53 17.52
C ASP A 368 8.02 -19.64 17.60
N ASP A 369 8.40 -20.71 18.31
CA ASP A 369 7.67 -21.88 18.86
C ASP A 369 6.29 -21.60 19.50
N SER A 370 5.72 -20.41 19.33
CA SER A 370 4.36 -20.08 19.73
C SER A 370 3.30 -20.97 19.06
N ALA A 371 3.54 -21.45 17.83
CA ALA A 371 2.71 -22.49 17.20
C ALA A 371 2.92 -23.89 17.83
N ARG A 372 4.00 -24.13 18.58
CA ARG A 372 4.16 -25.34 19.41
C ARG A 372 3.43 -25.24 20.75
N ARG A 373 3.08 -24.04 21.22
CA ARG A 373 2.45 -23.82 22.55
C ARG A 373 0.92 -23.83 22.52
N ALA A 374 0.31 -23.88 21.33
CA ALA A 374 -1.14 -23.95 21.16
C ALA A 374 -1.64 -25.34 20.73
N ALA A 375 -0.81 -26.38 20.88
CA ALA A 375 -1.13 -27.78 20.59
C ALA A 375 -1.30 -28.58 21.88
#